data_AF-A0A1N6Z6V6-F1
#
_entry.id   AF-A0A1N6Z6V6-F1
#
_cell.length_a   1.000
_cell.length_b   1.000
_cell.length_c   1.000
_cell.angle_alpha   90.00
_cell.angle_beta   90.00
_cell.angle_gamma   90.00
#
_symmetry.space_group_name_H-M   'P 1'
#
loop_
_entity.id
_entity.type
_entity.pdbx_description
1 polymer ?
#
loop_
_entity_poly.entity_id
_entity_poly.type
_entity_poly.pdbx_seq_one_letter_code
_entity_poly.pdbx_strand_id
1 'polypeptide(L)'
;MREKQGQSQNTDPGCKTLTLADHLATRKGGWFHIEWIDGRTVVTVHRPSAPTEVIFCLSPGHANQVRQSLTDAGLAGLVEGSL
;
A
#
# COMPACT_ATOMS: atom_id res chain seq x y z
N MET A 1 30.05 -14.73 2.65
CA MET A 1 28.61 -14.67 2.34
C MET A 1 27.82 -14.83 3.62
N ARG A 2 27.19 -13.74 4.11
CA ARG A 2 26.00 -13.70 5.00
C ARG A 2 25.88 -12.26 5.49
N GLU A 3 25.23 -11.43 4.68
CA GLU A 3 24.83 -10.08 5.06
C GLU A 3 23.71 -10.19 6.09
N LYS A 4 24.02 -9.86 7.35
CA LYS A 4 23.02 -9.72 8.39
C LYS A 4 22.39 -8.35 8.25
N GLN A 5 21.26 -8.27 7.57
CA GLN A 5 20.44 -7.06 7.55
C GLN A 5 19.92 -6.83 8.96
N GLY A 6 20.47 -5.79 9.60
CA GLY A 6 20.02 -5.30 10.89
C GLY A 6 18.64 -4.67 10.74
N GLN A 7 17.63 -5.30 11.33
CA GLN A 7 16.42 -4.61 11.72
C GLN A 7 16.57 -4.29 13.20
N SER A 8 17.00 -3.05 13.44
CA SER A 8 17.10 -2.45 14.78
C SER A 8 15.71 -2.31 15.37
N GLN A 9 15.27 -3.32 16.13
CA GLN A 9 14.21 -3.18 17.10
C GLN A 9 14.80 -2.51 18.35
N ASN A 10 14.49 -1.24 18.58
CA ASN A 10 14.74 -0.57 19.87
C ASN A 10 13.68 0.52 20.16
N THR A 11 12.77 0.18 21.07
CA THR A 11 12.41 0.87 22.33
C THR A 11 12.35 2.41 22.40
N ASP A 12 11.14 2.98 22.55
CA ASP A 12 10.69 3.94 23.60
C ASP A 12 9.21 4.40 23.38
N PRO A 13 8.40 4.70 24.43
CA PRO A 13 6.96 4.98 24.37
C PRO A 13 6.63 6.49 24.36
N GLY A 14 7.28 7.23 23.45
CA GLY A 14 7.01 8.63 23.16
C GLY A 14 6.62 8.78 21.70
N CYS A 15 5.48 9.41 21.44
CA CYS A 15 4.87 9.71 20.13
C CYS A 15 5.79 9.46 18.92
N LYS A 16 5.74 8.24 18.36
CA LYS A 16 6.39 7.96 17.07
C LYS A 16 5.55 8.65 16.00
N THR A 17 6.15 9.52 15.20
CA THR A 17 5.55 10.01 13.96
C THR A 17 5.36 8.80 13.06
N LEU A 18 4.17 8.21 13.14
CA LEU A 18 3.76 7.11 12.30
C LEU A 18 3.70 7.61 10.86
N THR A 19 4.23 6.81 9.94
CA THR A 19 4.09 7.13 8.53
C THR A 19 2.63 6.92 8.11
N LEU A 20 2.22 7.52 6.99
CA LEU A 20 0.88 7.30 6.43
C LEU A 20 0.63 5.81 6.17
N ALA A 21 1.67 5.07 5.75
CA ALA A 21 1.62 3.63 5.57
C ALA A 21 1.34 2.88 6.89
N ASP A 22 1.94 3.29 8.02
CA ASP A 22 1.68 2.66 9.33
C ASP A 22 0.24 2.89 9.80
N HIS A 23 -0.29 4.09 9.57
CA HIS A 23 -1.69 4.41 9.87
C HIS A 23 -2.66 3.58 9.00
N LEU A 24 -2.35 3.38 7.72
CA LEU A 24 -3.15 2.57 6.81
C LEU A 24 -3.05 1.08 7.13
N ALA A 25 -1.87 0.58 7.53
CA ALA A 25 -1.66 -0.79 7.96
C ALA A 25 -2.45 -1.16 9.22
N THR A 26 -2.81 -0.17 10.05
CA THR A 26 -3.66 -0.38 11.23
C THR A 26 -5.13 -0.61 10.87
N ARG A 27 -5.56 -0.34 9.62
CA ARG A 27 -6.95 -0.56 9.19
C ARG A 27 -7.27 -2.05 9.05
N LYS A 28 -8.34 -2.48 9.71
CA LYS A 28 -8.83 -3.86 9.68
C LYS A 28 -9.15 -4.38 8.26
N GLY A 29 -9.53 -3.50 7.34
CA GLY A 29 -9.90 -3.85 5.97
C GLY A 29 -8.72 -3.98 4.99
N GLY A 30 -7.53 -3.51 5.36
CA GLY A 30 -6.42 -3.36 4.42
C GLY A 30 -6.43 -2.04 3.65
N TRP A 31 -5.47 -1.89 2.75
CA TRP A 31 -5.24 -0.68 1.98
C TRP A 31 -4.62 -1.01 0.62
N PHE A 32 -4.66 -0.06 -0.31
CA PHE A 32 -4.00 -0.18 -1.60
C PHE A 32 -3.23 1.10 -1.95
N HIS A 33 -2.13 0.92 -2.68
CA HIS A 33 -1.25 1.96 -3.17
C HIS A 33 -1.37 2.04 -4.69
N ILE A 34 -1.51 3.24 -5.23
CA ILE A 34 -1.51 3.50 -6.67
C ILE A 34 -0.27 4.31 -7.02
N GLU A 35 0.55 3.76 -7.89
CA GLU A 35 1.78 4.38 -8.38
C GLU A 35 1.82 4.38 -9.92
N TRP A 36 2.57 5.31 -10.49
CA TRP A 36 2.77 5.41 -11.93
C TRP A 36 4.21 5.06 -12.27
N ILE A 37 4.42 3.88 -12.85
CA ILE A 37 5.74 3.32 -13.17
C ILE A 37 5.79 3.04 -14.67
N ASP A 38 6.83 3.52 -15.35
CA ASP A 38 7.12 3.21 -16.75
C ASP A 38 5.92 3.37 -17.71
N GLY A 39 5.14 4.44 -17.53
CA GLY A 39 3.98 4.71 -18.38
C GLY A 39 2.71 3.94 -18.01
N ARG A 40 2.71 3.22 -16.88
CA ARG A 40 1.61 2.36 -16.45
C ARG A 40 1.21 2.66 -15.03
N THR A 41 -0.08 2.50 -14.74
CA THR A 41 -0.58 2.50 -13.37
C THR A 41 -0.38 1.13 -12.76
N VAL A 42 0.25 1.08 -11.61
CA VAL A 42 0.42 -0.14 -10.81
C VAL A 42 -0.35 0.05 -9.52
N VAL A 43 -1.12 -0.97 -9.14
CA VAL A 43 -1.89 -0.98 -7.90
C VAL A 43 -1.37 -2.10 -7.01
N THR A 44 -0.81 -1.74 -5.87
CA THR A 44 -0.32 -2.69 -4.86
C THR A 44 -1.34 -2.77 -3.73
N VAL A 45 -1.90 -3.94 -3.48
CA VAL A 45 -2.98 -4.18 -2.52
C VAL A 45 -2.44 -4.95 -1.32
N HIS A 46 -2.67 -4.41 -0.12
CA HIS A 46 -2.28 -4.99 1.15
C HIS A 46 -3.53 -5.38 1.94
N ARG A 47 -3.71 -6.68 2.17
CA ARG A 47 -4.79 -7.22 3.02
C ARG A 47 -4.16 -7.97 4.20
N PRO A 48 -4.69 -7.83 5.44
CA PRO A 48 -4.12 -8.55 6.59
C PRO A 48 -4.19 -10.08 6.48
N SER A 49 -5.21 -10.60 5.79
CA SER A 49 -5.51 -12.03 5.66
C SER A 49 -5.01 -12.67 4.36
N ALA A 50 -4.35 -11.90 3.47
CA ALA A 50 -3.91 -12.38 2.17
C ALA A 50 -2.53 -11.79 1.81
N PRO A 51 -1.75 -12.47 0.95
CA PRO A 51 -0.51 -11.90 0.45
C PRO A 51 -0.74 -10.58 -0.30
N THR A 52 0.29 -9.74 -0.31
CA THR A 52 0.31 -8.53 -1.13
C THR A 52 0.07 -8.89 -2.59
N GLU A 53 -0.88 -8.21 -3.21
CA GLU A 53 -1.24 -8.40 -4.61
C GLU A 53 -0.78 -7.19 -5.42
N VAL A 54 -0.19 -7.43 -6.59
CA VAL A 54 0.28 -6.36 -7.49
C VAL A 54 -0.47 -6.48 -8.80
N ILE A 55 -1.16 -5.40 -9.18
CA ILE A 55 -2.01 -5.33 -10.36
C ILE A 55 -1.39 -4.35 -11.35
N PHE A 56 -1.03 -4.86 -12.53
CA PHE A 56 -0.56 -4.04 -13.65
C PHE A 56 -1.75 -3.59 -14.49
N CYS A 57 -2.09 -2.30 -14.43
CA CYS A 57 -3.20 -1.78 -15.19
C CYS A 57 -2.80 -1.53 -16.64
N LEU A 58 -3.55 -2.15 -17.55
CA LEU A 58 -3.35 -2.05 -19.00
C LEU A 58 -3.76 -0.69 -19.59
N SER A 59 -4.67 0.02 -18.92
CA SER A 59 -5.18 1.31 -19.35
C SER A 59 -5.63 2.15 -18.15
N PRO A 60 -5.76 3.48 -18.32
CA PRO A 60 -6.33 4.33 -17.27
C PRO A 60 -7.75 3.91 -16.86
N GLY A 61 -8.56 3.42 -17.81
CA GLY A 61 -9.89 2.90 -17.53
C GLY A 61 -9.87 1.65 -16.65
N HIS A 62 -8.95 0.72 -16.92
CA HIS A 62 -8.73 -0.47 -16.08
C HIS A 62 -8.26 -0.06 -14.66
N ALA A 63 -7.34 0.90 -14.55
CA ALA A 63 -6.92 1.42 -13.23
C ALA A 63 -8.07 1.99 -12.42
N ASN A 64 -8.96 2.76 -13.07
CA ASN A 64 -10.13 3.32 -12.40
C ASN A 64 -11.14 2.26 -11.98
N GLN A 65 -11.29 1.18 -12.74
CA GLN A 65 -12.14 0.05 -12.38
C GLN A 65 -11.59 -0.69 -11.16
N VAL A 66 -10.29 -1.02 -11.16
CA VAL A 66 -9.61 -1.67 -10.03
C VAL A 66 -9.74 -0.83 -8.75
N ARG A 67 -9.47 0.48 -8.85
CA ARG A 67 -9.60 1.41 -7.72
C ARG A 67 -11.00 1.42 -7.12
N GLN A 68 -12.04 1.45 -7.95
CA GLN A 68 -13.44 1.41 -7.50
C GLN A 68 -13.74 0.09 -6.79
N SER A 69 -13.40 -1.06 -7.38
CA SER A 69 -13.64 -2.36 -6.77
C SER A 69 -12.94 -2.53 -5.41
N LEU A 70 -11.73 -2.00 -5.24
CA LEU A 70 -11.02 -2.03 -3.96
C LEU A 70 -11.67 -1.12 -2.91
N THR A 71 -12.17 0.03 -3.35
CA THR A 71 -12.90 0.96 -2.48
C THR A 71 -14.23 0.36 -2.02
N ASP A 72 -14.96 -0.28 -2.93
CA ASP A 72 -16.22 -0.99 -2.62
C ASP A 72 -16.00 -2.18 -1.67
N ALA A 73 -14.82 -2.81 -1.74
CA ALA A 73 -14.39 -3.83 -0.79
C ALA A 73 -13.96 -3.27 0.58
N GLY A 74 -14.01 -1.95 0.78
CA GLY A 74 -13.72 -1.27 2.04
C GLY A 74 -12.23 -1.02 2.31
N LEU A 75 -11.37 -1.14 1.29
CA LEU A 75 -9.94 -0.83 1.43
C LEU A 75 -9.70 0.67 1.32
N ALA A 76 -8.72 1.17 2.06
CA ALA A 76 -8.28 2.55 1.95
C ALA A 76 -7.28 2.74 0.80
N GLY A 77 -7.48 3.77 -0.01
CA GLY A 77 -6.59 4.10 -1.11
C GLY A 77 -5.53 5.13 -0.73
N LEU A 78 -4.29 4.88 -1.14
CA LEU A 78 -3.19 5.83 -1.19
C LEU A 78 -2.80 6.03 -2.65
N VAL A 79 -2.78 7.28 -3.11
CA VAL A 79 -2.40 7.63 -4.48
C VAL A 79 -1.12 8.46 -4.41
N GLU A 80 -0.07 8.03 -5.11
CA GLU A 80 1.17 8.81 -5.19
C GLU A 80 0.93 10.18 -5.84
N GLY A 81 1.61 11.20 -5.32
CA GLY A 81 1.52 12.58 -5.80
C GLY A 81 0.20 13.31 -5.51
N SER A 82 -0.68 12.79 -4.64
CA SER A 82 -1.93 13.47 -4.25
C SER A 82 -1.82 14.35 -3.00
N LEU A 83 -0.61 14.80 -2.65
CA LEU A 83 -0.29 15.65 -1.49
C LEU A 83 0.01 17.10 -1.91
#